data_AF-A0A1H0UEJ2-F1
#
_entry.id   AF-A0A1H0UEJ2-F1
#
_cell.length_a   1.000
_cell.length_b   1.000
_cell.length_c   1.000
_cell.angle_alpha   90.00
_cell.angle_beta   90.00
_cell.angle_gamma   90.00
#
_symmetry.space_group_name_H-M   'P 1'
#
loop_
_entity.id
_entity.type
_entity.pdbx_description
1 polymer ?
#
loop_
_entity_poly.entity_id
_entity_poly.type
_entity_poly.pdbx_seq_one_letter_code
_entity_poly.pdbx_strand_id
1 'polypeptide(L)' 'MDDTVAEWARIEAARRGTSVSRMLGEWLAEKMRQEDAYAQAMREALAFESWGASSRPYLARPELQEREAAP' A
#
# COMPACT_ATOMS: atom_id res chain seq x y z
N MET A 1 6.86 -25.13 15.22
CA MET A 1 5.92 -24.05 15.61
C MET A 1 6.20 -23.76 17.07
N ASP A 2 6.17 -22.49 17.49
CA ASP A 2 6.31 -22.17 18.91
C ASP A 2 5.03 -22.59 19.64
N ASP A 3 5.15 -23.50 20.61
CA ASP A 3 4.02 -24.06 21.35
C ASP A 3 3.26 -22.99 22.14
N THR A 4 3.94 -21.94 22.59
CA THR A 4 3.32 -20.81 23.29
C THR A 4 2.42 -20.02 22.35
N VAL A 5 2.89 -19.78 21.13
CA VAL A 5 2.11 -19.09 20.09
C VAL A 5 0.93 -19.94 19.64
N ALA A 6 1.13 -21.26 19.55
CA ALA A 6 0.06 -22.21 19.21
C ALA A 6 -1.07 -22.23 20.25
N GLU A 7 -0.71 -22.22 21.53
CA GLU A 7 -1.67 -22.18 22.63
C GLU A 7 -2.44 -20.86 22.64
N TRP A 8 -1.71 -19.74 22.53
CA TRP A 8 -2.33 -18.42 22.43
C TRP A 8 -3.33 -18.35 21.26
N ALA A 9 -2.95 -18.84 20.08
CA ALA A 9 -3.81 -18.80 18.90
C ALA A 9 -5.10 -19.61 19.10
N ARG A 10 -5.02 -20.77 19.77
CA ARG A 10 -6.20 -21.59 20.11
C ARG A 10 -7.12 -20.88 21.10
N ILE A 11 -6.56 -20.29 22.15
CA ILE A 11 -7.33 -19.53 23.15
C ILE A 11 -8.03 -18.33 22.50
N GLU A 12 -7.31 -17.58 21.66
CA GLU A 12 -7.86 -16.38 21.00
C GLU A 12 -8.94 -16.75 19.97
N ALA A 13 -8.74 -17.84 19.21
CA ALA A 13 -9.76 -18.36 18.31
C ALA A 13 -11.04 -18.76 19.07
N ALA A 14 -10.90 -19.48 20.18
CA ALA A 14 -12.02 -19.86 21.04
C ALA A 14 -12.73 -18.63 21.63
N ARG A 15 -11.98 -17.64 22.14
CA ARG A 15 -12.52 -16.37 22.65
C ARG A 15 -13.36 -15.63 21.62
N ARG A 16 -12.97 -15.68 20.35
CA ARG A 16 -13.68 -15.05 19.22
C ARG A 16 -14.78 -15.93 18.60
N GLY A 17 -14.99 -17.15 19.11
CA GLY A 17 -15.96 -18.10 18.53
C GLY A 17 -15.59 -18.56 17.12
N THR A 18 -14.30 -18.60 16.79
CA THR A 18 -13.79 -18.97 15.46
C THR A 18 -12.76 -20.11 15.55
N SER A 19 -12.20 -20.51 14.42
CA SER A 19 -11.09 -21.48 14.36
C SER A 19 -9.78 -20.78 14.07
N VAL A 20 -8.67 -21.38 14.49
CA VAL A 20 -7.31 -20.90 14.17
C VAL A 20 -7.13 -20.76 12.66
N SER A 21 -7.60 -21.74 11.88
CA SER A 21 -7.52 -21.70 10.42
C SER A 21 -8.30 -20.53 9.81
N ARG A 22 -9.49 -20.21 10.32
CA ARG A 22 -10.28 -19.06 9.84
C ARG A 22 -9.58 -17.75 10.19
N MET A 23 -9.13 -17.60 11.44
CA MET A 23 -8.40 -16.41 11.90
C MET A 23 -7.11 -16.18 11.08
N LEU A 24 -6.35 -17.25 10.80
CA LEU A 24 -5.16 -17.17 9.97
C LEU A 24 -5.48 -16.83 8.51
N GLY A 25 -6.55 -17.41 7.96
CA GLY A 25 -7.01 -17.11 6.60
C GLY A 25 -7.44 -15.66 6.43
N GLU A 26 -8.15 -15.10 7.40
CA GLU A 26 -8.54 -13.68 7.40
C GLU A 26 -7.32 -12.75 7.45
N TRP A 27 -6.35 -13.06 8.31
CA TRP A 27 -5.10 -12.30 8.40
C TRP A 27 -4.28 -12.38 7.10
N LEU A 28 -4.18 -13.56 6.50
CA LEU A 28 -3.46 -13.75 5.25
C LEU A 28 -4.14 -13.00 4.09
N ALA A 29 -5.48 -13.02 4.03
CA ALA A 29 -6.22 -12.27 3.02
C ALA A 29 -6.00 -10.75 3.15
N GLU A 30 -5.90 -10.23 4.38
CA GLU A 30 -5.53 -8.82 4.61
C GLU A 30 -4.10 -8.52 4.16
N LYS A 31 -3.15 -9.40 4.45
CA LYS A 31 -1.76 -9.25 3.97
C LYS A 31 -1.66 -9.26 2.45
N MET A 32 -2.34 -10.18 1.78
CA MET A 32 -2.37 -10.24 0.32
C MET A 32 -2.92 -8.95 -0.29
N ARG A 33 -4.01 -8.39 0.25
CA ARG A 33 -4.56 -7.10 -0.23
C ARG A 33 -3.56 -5.95 -0.10
N GLN A 34 -2.83 -5.89 1.01
CA GLN A 34 -1.81 -4.86 1.25
C GLN A 34 -0.62 -5.02 0.29
N GLU A 35 -0.15 -6.25 0.08
CA GLU A 35 0.95 -6.56 -0.83
C GLU A 35 0.57 -6.32 -2.30
N ASP A 36 -0.65 -6.65 -2.70
CA ASP A 36 -1.17 -6.39 -4.04
C ASP A 36 -1.22 -4.90 -4.36
N ALA A 37 -1.60 -4.06 -3.39
CA ALA A 37 -1.63 -2.61 -3.55
C ALA A 37 -0.22 -2.04 -3.81
N TYR A 38 0.78 -2.50 -3.07
CA TYR A 38 2.17 -2.13 -3.30
C TYR A 38 2.66 -2.61 -4.66
N ALA A 39 2.41 -3.87 -5.01
CA ALA A 39 2.82 -4.45 -6.28
C ALA A 39 2.17 -3.71 -7.46
N GLN A 40 0.91 -3.28 -7.33
CA GLN A 40 0.22 -2.47 -8.33
C GLN A 40 0.85 -1.08 -8.47
N ALA A 41 1.08 -0.36 -7.37
CA ALA A 41 1.74 0.95 -7.41
C ALA A 41 3.14 0.87 -8.00
N MET A 42 3.90 -0.20 -7.69
CA MET A 42 5.22 -0.44 -8.27
C MET A 42 5.14 -0.66 -9.78
N ARG A 43 4.18 -1.47 -10.25
CA ARG A 43 3.97 -1.67 -11.70
C ARG A 43 3.63 -0.36 -12.40
N GLU A 44 2.73 0.45 -11.84
CA GLU A 44 2.35 1.75 -12.40
C GLU A 44 3.52 2.71 -12.45
N ALA A 45 4.33 2.78 -11.39
CA ALA A 45 5.52 3.63 -11.34
C ALA A 45 6.58 3.21 -12.35
N LEU A 46 6.81 1.91 -12.53
CA LEU A 46 7.78 1.39 -13.50
C LEU A 46 7.30 1.47 -14.95
N ALA A 47 5.98 1.41 -15.17
CA ALA A 47 5.36 1.59 -16.48
C ALA A 47 5.22 3.08 -16.87
N PHE A 48 5.56 4.02 -15.99
CA PHE A 48 5.47 5.44 -16.28
C PHE A 48 6.41 5.81 -17.43
N GLU A 49 5.82 6.18 -18.56
CA GLU A 49 6.53 6.81 -19.66
C GLU A 49 6.62 8.32 -19.41
N SER A 50 7.80 8.90 -19.63
CA SER A 50 8.00 10.34 -19.44
C SER A 50 7.04 11.14 -20.32
N TRP A 51 6.56 12.29 -19.83
CA TRP A 51 5.77 13.23 -20.64
C TRP A 51 6.61 14.00 -21.70
N GLY A 52 7.84 13.57 -21.94
CA GLY A 52 8.79 14.22 -22.83
C GLY A 52 9.66 15.26 -22.12
N ALA A 53 10.70 15.70 -22.83
CA ALA A 53 11.57 16.78 -22.35
C ALA A 53 10.89 18.13 -22.58
N SER A 54 11.11 19.08 -21.65
CA SER A 54 10.71 20.45 -21.91
C SER A 54 11.56 21.05 -23.04
N SER A 55 10.90 21.68 -24.01
CA SER A 55 11.58 22.42 -25.08
C SER A 55 12.06 23.80 -24.63
N ARG A 56 11.64 24.25 -23.45
CA ARG A 56 11.98 25.53 -22.84
C ARG A 56 12.42 25.35 -21.39
N PRO A 57 13.15 26.32 -20.82
CA PRO A 57 13.47 26.33 -19.40
C PRO A 57 12.19 26.17 -18.57
N TYR A 58 12.31 25.41 -17.48
CA TYR A 58 11.25 25.38 -16.48
C TYR A 58 11.02 26.77 -15.92
N LEU A 59 9.76 27.07 -15.59
CA LEU A 59 9.41 28.30 -14.88
C LEU A 59 10.21 28.37 -13.58
N ALA A 60 10.78 29.54 -13.29
CA ALA A 60 11.36 29.75 -11.98
C ALA A 60 10.24 29.89 -10.93
N ARG A 61 10.66 29.81 -9.66
CA ARG A 61 9.74 29.71 -8.53
C ARG A 61 8.78 30.92 -8.42
N PRO A 62 9.21 32.18 -8.64
CA PRO A 62 8.29 33.33 -8.64
C PRO A 62 7.20 33.24 -9.72
N GLU A 63 7.55 32.81 -10.93
CA GLU A 63 6.67 32.72 -12.10
C GLU A 63 5.60 31.62 -11.94
N LEU A 64 5.94 30.55 -11.22
CA LEU A 64 4.98 29.51 -10.83
C LEU A 64 3.90 30.07 -9.90
N GLN A 65 4.30 30.88 -8.91
CA GLN A 65 3.41 31.45 -7.91
C GLN A 65 2.49 32.52 -8.52
N GLU A 66 3.01 33.33 -9.44
CA GLU A 66 2.21 34.31 -10.19
C GLU A 66 1.12 33.64 -11.04
N ARG A 67 1.41 32.47 -11.64
CA ARG A 67 0.42 31.73 -12.43
C ARG A 67 -0.66 31.06 -11.58
N GLU A 68 -0.32 30.60 -10.38
CA GLU A 68 -1.29 30.06 -9.41
C GLU A 68 -2.21 31.15 -8.83
N ALA A 69 -1.71 32.39 -8.75
CA ALA A 69 -2.46 33.55 -8.28
C ALA A 69 -3.30 34.25 -9.37
N ALA A 70 -3.19 33.85 -10.64
CA ALA A 70 -4.00 34.38 -11.74
C ALA A 70 -5.37 33.65 -11.81
N PRO A 71 -6.50 34.36 -11.90
CA PRO A 71 -7.85 33.79 -11.91
C PRO A 71 -8.19 33.03 -13.20
#